data_AF-A0A3D5VBI5-F1
#
_entry.id   AF-A0A3D5VBI5-F1
#
_cell.length_a   1.000
_cell.length_b   1.000
_cell.length_c   1.000
_cell.angle_alpha   90.00
_cell.angle_beta   90.00
_cell.angle_gamma   90.00
#
_symmetry.space_group_name_H-M   'P 1'
#
loop_
_entity.id
_entity.type
_entity.pdbx_description
1 polymer ?
#
loop_
_entity_poly.entity_id
_entity_poly.type
_entity_poly.pdbx_seq_one_letter_code
_entity_poly.pdbx_strand_id
1 'polypeptide(L)' 'IPLPQTGDSLLTAFSATIVLQLLALKMSIRKMNKLDKLKIHKHGVHPDVPKNVSKSITVD' A
#
# COMPACT_ATOMS: atom_id res chain seq x y z
N ILE A 1 -2.28 -10.24 8.76
CA ILE A 1 -2.29 -11.26 7.69
C ILE A 1 -1.18 -12.21 8.08
N PRO A 2 -1.50 -13.42 8.54
CA PRO A 2 -0.47 -14.37 8.97
C PRO A 2 0.36 -14.82 7.77
N LEU A 3 1.64 -15.12 8.01
CA LEU A 3 2.53 -15.72 7.03
C LEU A 3 2.44 -17.25 7.13
N PRO A 4 2.39 -17.98 6.00
CA PRO A 4 2.48 -19.43 6.02
C PRO A 4 3.87 -19.85 6.51
N GLN A 5 3.95 -20.94 7.27
CA GLN A 5 5.23 -21.56 7.59
C GLN A 5 5.73 -22.28 6.34
N THR A 6 6.87 -21.85 5.80
CA THR A 6 7.43 -22.38 4.55
C THR A 6 8.63 -23.29 4.74
N GLY A 7 9.27 -23.27 5.92
CA GLY A 7 10.51 -24.03 6.19
C GLY A 7 11.74 -23.54 5.40
N ASP A 8 11.59 -22.47 4.61
CA ASP A 8 12.61 -21.91 3.73
C ASP A 8 12.82 -20.42 4.08
N SER A 9 14.08 -20.07 4.34
CA SER A 9 14.50 -18.73 4.75
C SER A 9 14.33 -17.68 3.65
N LEU A 10 14.49 -18.05 2.37
CA LEU A 10 14.34 -17.14 1.24
C LEU A 10 12.86 -16.83 0.97
N LEU A 11 11.99 -17.83 1.12
CA LEU A 11 10.54 -17.67 0.95
C LEU A 11 9.90 -16.71 1.96
N THR A 12 10.53 -16.51 3.12
CA THR A 12 10.08 -15.57 4.15
C THR A 12 10.06 -14.13 3.63
N ALA A 13 11.09 -13.71 2.87
CA ALA A 13 11.15 -12.35 2.34
C ALA A 13 10.05 -12.07 1.31
N PHE A 14 9.81 -13.02 0.39
CA PHE A 14 8.77 -12.88 -0.63
C PHE A 14 7.36 -12.87 -0.02
N SER A 15 7.07 -13.83 0.86
CA SER A 15 5.76 -13.92 1.52
C SER A 15 5.49 -12.69 2.41
N ALA A 16 6.49 -12.21 3.16
CA ALA A 16 6.39 -10.99 3.95
C ALA A 16 6.12 -9.75 3.07
N THR A 17 6.77 -9.65 1.92
CA THR A 17 6.57 -8.53 0.98
C THR A 17 5.13 -8.44 0.51
N ILE A 18 4.53 -9.58 0.11
CA ILE A 18 3.12 -9.62 -0.32
C ILE A 18 2.20 -9.23 0.83
N VAL A 19 2.44 -9.72 2.04
CA VAL A 19 1.66 -9.37 3.23
C VAL A 19 1.72 -7.87 3.52
N LEU A 20 2.91 -7.27 3.45
CA LEU A 20 3.09 -5.82 3.66
C LEU A 20 2.37 -4.99 2.60
N GLN A 21 2.48 -5.37 1.33
CA GLN A 21 1.79 -4.70 0.21
C GLN A 21 0.27 -4.77 0.38
N LEU A 22 -0.28 -5.94 0.73
CA LEU A 22 -1.71 -6.11 0.99
C LEU A 22 -2.19 -5.32 2.21
N LEU A 23 -1.38 -5.26 3.27
CA LEU A 23 -1.68 -4.45 4.44
C LEU A 23 -1.74 -2.96 4.08
N ALA A 24 -0.74 -2.46 3.34
CA ALA A 24 -0.69 -1.08 2.87
C ALA A 24 -1.92 -0.74 2.01
N LEU A 25 -2.27 -1.59 1.04
CA LEU A 25 -3.46 -1.41 0.21
C LEU A 25 -4.74 -1.31 1.04
N LYS A 26 -4.95 -2.25 1.98
CA LYS A 26 -6.13 -2.25 2.87
C LYS A 26 -6.20 -0.99 3.72
N MET A 27 -5.06 -0.50 4.22
CA MET A 27 -5.00 0.73 5.00
C MET A 27 -5.32 1.97 4.15
N SER A 28 -4.76 2.06 2.94
CA SER A 28 -5.06 3.15 1.99
C SER A 28 -6.55 3.20 1.65
N ILE A 29 -7.16 2.07 1.30
CA ILE A 29 -8.61 1.98 0.99
C ILE A 29 -9.46 2.41 2.19
N ARG A 30 -9.13 1.93 3.40
CA ARG A 30 -9.86 2.30 4.63
C ARG A 30 -9.78 3.80 4.90
N LYS A 31 -8.58 4.38 4.77
CA LYS A 31 -8.36 5.81 4.99
C LYS A 31 -9.07 6.66 3.93
N MET A 32 -8.98 6.27 2.66
CA MET A 32 -9.67 6.93 1.55
C MET A 32 -11.18 6.97 1.81
N ASN A 33 -11.80 5.81 2.02
CA ASN A 33 -13.24 5.71 2.30
C ASN A 33 -13.67 6.54 3.52
N LYS A 34 -12.82 6.66 4.54
CA LYS A 34 -13.11 7.48 5.72
C LYS A 34 -13.07 8.97 5.39
N LEU A 35 -12.07 9.42 4.62
CA LEU A 35 -11.89 10.83 4.26
C LEU A 35 -12.93 11.28 3.22
N ASP A 36 -13.32 10.41 2.29
CA ASP A 36 -14.41 10.64 1.36
C ASP A 36 -15.74 10.87 2.08
N LYS A 37 -16.05 10.03 3.08
CA LYS A 37 -17.24 10.21 3.95
C LYS A 37 -17.23 11.53 4.72
N LEU A 38 -16.05 12.06 5.05
CA LEU A 38 -15.88 13.36 5.70
C LEU A 38 -15.86 14.53 4.70
N LYS A 39 -16.05 14.27 3.40
CA LYS A 39 -15.96 15.27 2.31
C LYS A 39 -14.61 16.01 2.26
N ILE A 40 -13.53 15.36 2.70
CA ILE A 40 -12.18 15.92 2.62
C ILE A 40 -11.63 15.62 1.23
N HIS A 41 -11.77 16.57 0.32
CA HIS A 41 -11.30 16.42 -1.06
C HIS A 41 -9.77 16.47 -1.16
N LYS A 42 -9.22 15.84 -2.21
CA LYS A 42 -7.78 15.86 -2.54
C LYS A 42 -6.87 15.41 -1.38
N HIS A 43 -7.37 14.51 -0.52
CA HIS A 43 -6.63 14.00 0.63
C HIS A 43 -5.36 13.21 0.25
N GLY A 44 -5.21 12.80 -1.02
CA GLY A 44 -3.94 12.28 -1.55
C GLY A 44 -3.54 10.88 -1.08
N VAL A 45 -4.51 10.09 -0.60
CA VAL A 45 -4.28 8.73 -0.07
C VAL A 45 -4.74 7.63 -1.04
N HIS A 46 -5.08 8.01 -2.28
CA HIS A 46 -5.48 7.06 -3.30
C HIS A 46 -4.29 6.14 -3.60
N PRO A 47 -4.48 4.80 -3.58
CA PRO A 47 -3.37 3.86 -3.72
C PRO A 47 -2.64 3.99 -5.06
N ASP A 48 -3.36 4.31 -6.14
CA ASP A 48 -2.77 4.40 -7.49
C ASP A 48 -2.14 5.76 -7.83
N VAL A 49 -2.52 6.82 -7.09
CA VAL A 49 -2.02 8.19 -7.30
C VAL A 49 -1.69 8.84 -5.95
N PRO A 50 -0.69 8.29 -5.22
CA PRO A 50 -0.30 8.85 -3.94
C PRO A 50 0.25 10.27 -4.13
N LYS A 51 -0.03 11.14 -3.16
CA LYS A 51 0.43 12.52 -3.20
C LYS A 51 1.97 12.59 -3.25
N ASN A 52 2.50 13.51 -4.06
CA ASN A 52 3.94 13.78 -4.21
C ASN A 52 4.74 12.61 -4.83
N VAL A 53 4.10 11.71 -5.55
CA VAL A 53 4.76 10.58 -6.21
C VAL A 53 4.47 10.60 -7.70
N SER A 54 5.52 10.46 -8.50
CA SER A 54 5.43 10.27 -9.94
C SER A 54 5.66 8.80 -10.29
N LYS A 55 4.98 8.31 -11.33
CA LYS A 55 5.16 6.92 -11.82
C LYS A 55 6.60 6.65 -12.29
N SER A 56 7.25 7.67 -12.81
CA SER A 56 8.67 7.70 -13.15
C SER A 56 9.20 9.10 -12.86
N ILE A 57 10.42 9.18 -12.32
CA ILE A 57 11.14 10.45 -12.16
C ILE A 57 12.32 10.38 -13.13
N THR A 58 12.19 11.10 -14.23
CA THR A 58 13.33 11.38 -15.12
C THR A 58 13.95 12.68 -14.63
N VAL A 59 15.17 12.60 -14.14
CA VAL A 59 15.96 13.78 -13.78
C VAL A 59 16.74 14.14 -15.03
N ASP A 60 16.53 15.34 -15.56
CA ASP A 60 17.40 15.92 -16.61
C ASP A 60 18.81 16.17 -16.07
#